data_AF-B0SSX0-F1
#
_entry.id   AF-B0SSX0-F1
#
_cell.length_a   1.000
_cell.length_b   1.000
_cell.length_c   1.000
_cell.angle_alpha   90.00
_cell.angle_beta   90.00
_cell.angle_gamma   90.00
#
_symmetry.space_group_name_H-M   'P 1'
#
loop_
_entity.id
_entity.type
_entity.pdbx_description
1 polymer ?
#
loop_
_entity_poly.entity_id
_entity_poly.type
_entity_poly.pdbx_seq_one_letter_code
_entity_poly.pdbx_strand_id
1 'polypeptide(L)'
;MKHWVYLILTFLCFVPRVSAQWFSKHPSFDSLWSEYQTFQNLKSEAYTKGHFPILKEIEVKENEEYEYYFQICKFQEIRELSEILKLVSFYDALLQIKRCSEANKNEIVTIEKHAKKKIFDLTVFPKLEILTSEITNAEILNLVRNLQLEWEKTVYVYSNFYKPHEVLFLGKEREYTTAINRILYSEMPESKRKLLLLRLLQDMKANQKATYQLFYYSNQNPWNSEDLISENIKSKSYYLEIVSLWKNDPNITDTISSQLNELENCLVFLPKDQLKIRIFGFFGFFSDYGRFSNEDLTQLQRENQIKLQFIRKTIFQSHHFQKRLENVLISCKNSVESQKEL
;
A
#
# COMPACT_ATOMS: atom_id res chain seq x y z
N MET A 1 -61.23 29.90 41.80
CA MET A 1 -60.03 29.06 41.57
C MET A 1 -60.31 27.98 40.51
N LYS A 2 -60.52 28.34 39.23
CA LYS A 2 -60.69 27.36 38.12
C LYS A 2 -60.07 27.78 36.77
N HIS A 3 -59.46 28.98 36.68
CA HIS A 3 -58.91 29.50 35.42
C HIS A 3 -57.38 29.57 35.37
N TRP A 4 -56.68 29.26 36.47
CA TRP A 4 -55.21 29.25 36.49
C TRP A 4 -54.59 27.94 36.00
N VAL A 5 -55.34 26.84 36.02
CA VAL A 5 -54.85 25.51 35.59
C VAL A 5 -54.76 25.40 34.06
N TYR A 6 -55.57 26.15 33.31
CA TYR A 6 -55.56 26.13 31.85
C TYR A 6 -54.40 26.94 31.22
N LEU A 7 -53.86 27.93 31.92
CA LEU A 7 -52.73 28.75 31.42
C LEU A 7 -51.38 28.04 31.56
N ILE A 8 -51.26 27.10 32.50
CA ILE A 8 -50.03 26.32 32.69
C ILE A 8 -49.96 25.13 31.72
N LEU A 9 -51.11 24.59 31.31
CA LEU A 9 -51.19 23.47 30.37
C LEU A 9 -51.01 23.87 28.89
N THR A 10 -51.32 25.12 28.50
CA THR A 10 -51.05 25.60 27.14
C THR A 10 -49.60 26.02 26.93
N PHE A 11 -48.88 26.43 27.98
CA PHE A 11 -47.47 26.80 27.88
C PHE A 11 -46.53 25.59 27.65
N LEU A 12 -46.96 24.39 28.05
CA LEU A 12 -46.20 23.15 27.82
C LEU A 12 -46.35 22.58 26.39
N CYS A 13 -47.32 23.05 25.61
CA CYS A 13 -47.49 22.63 24.22
C CYS A 13 -46.75 23.53 23.21
N PHE A 14 -46.22 24.68 23.65
CA PHE A 14 -45.47 25.63 22.80
C PHE A 14 -44.01 25.82 23.23
N VAL A 15 -43.49 24.96 24.12
CA VAL A 15 -42.04 24.85 24.26
C VAL A 15 -41.54 24.25 22.95
N PRO A 16 -40.71 24.95 22.16
CA PRO A 16 -40.08 24.33 21.00
C PRO A 16 -39.38 23.09 21.54
N ARG A 17 -39.64 21.93 20.94
CA ARG A 17 -38.85 20.73 21.23
C ARG A 17 -37.40 21.16 21.04
N VAL A 18 -36.72 21.42 22.14
CA VAL A 18 -35.27 21.51 22.18
C VAL A 18 -34.85 20.08 21.88
N SER A 19 -34.82 19.75 20.60
CA SER A 19 -34.18 18.55 20.11
C SER A 19 -32.79 18.61 20.71
N ALA A 20 -32.52 17.68 21.63
CA ALA A 20 -31.22 17.54 22.24
C ALA A 20 -30.22 17.19 21.12
N GLN A 21 -29.72 18.19 20.40
CA GLN A 21 -28.48 18.12 19.62
C GLN A 21 -27.28 18.27 20.57
N TRP A 22 -27.34 17.59 21.73
CA TRP A 22 -26.32 17.69 22.76
C TRP A 22 -25.07 16.86 22.44
N PHE A 23 -25.07 16.12 21.34
CA PHE A 23 -23.86 15.52 20.78
C PHE A 23 -23.93 15.69 19.27
N SER A 24 -22.95 16.38 18.68
CA SER A 24 -22.65 16.22 17.25
C SER A 24 -22.52 14.73 16.99
N LYS A 25 -23.43 14.13 16.23
CA LYS A 25 -23.31 12.71 15.88
C LYS A 25 -21.97 12.53 15.19
N HIS A 26 -21.05 11.80 15.82
CA HIS A 26 -19.85 11.36 15.15
C HIS A 26 -20.27 10.64 13.86
N PRO A 27 -19.64 10.96 12.71
CA PRO A 27 -19.98 10.31 11.45
C PRO A 27 -19.81 8.80 11.61
N SER A 28 -20.77 8.02 11.11
CA SER A 28 -20.61 6.57 11.07
C SER A 28 -19.42 6.20 10.19
N PHE A 29 -18.78 5.06 10.44
CA PHE A 29 -17.70 4.61 9.56
C PHE A 29 -18.16 4.46 8.11
N ASP A 30 -19.42 4.10 7.85
CA ASP A 30 -19.94 4.05 6.48
C ASP A 30 -19.97 5.43 5.82
N SER A 31 -20.29 6.49 6.57
CA SER A 31 -20.22 7.87 6.07
C SER A 31 -18.78 8.27 5.75
N LEU A 32 -17.84 7.96 6.65
CA LEU A 32 -16.41 8.23 6.47
C LEU A 32 -15.83 7.47 5.28
N TRP A 33 -16.22 6.20 5.13
CA TRP A 33 -15.85 5.36 4.01
C TRP A 33 -16.36 5.91 2.69
N SER A 34 -17.64 6.30 2.62
CA SER A 34 -18.21 6.91 1.41
C SER A 34 -17.54 8.25 1.08
N GLU A 35 -17.25 9.09 2.09
CA GLU A 35 -16.51 10.34 1.89
C GLU A 35 -15.13 10.05 1.29
N TYR A 36 -14.36 9.13 1.88
CA TYR A 36 -13.03 8.78 1.37
C TYR A 36 -13.06 8.24 -0.06
N GLN A 37 -14.05 7.41 -0.40
CA GLN A 37 -14.23 6.91 -1.77
C GLN A 37 -14.45 8.03 -2.79
N THR A 38 -15.05 9.15 -2.37
CA THR A 38 -15.28 10.33 -3.22
C THR A 38 -14.12 11.32 -3.20
N PHE A 39 -13.52 11.53 -2.02
CA PHE A 39 -12.49 12.53 -1.78
C PHE A 39 -11.39 11.90 -0.92
N GLN A 40 -10.40 11.34 -1.61
CA GLN A 40 -9.32 10.52 -1.06
C GLN A 40 -8.33 11.35 -0.21
N ASN A 41 -8.77 11.85 0.93
CA ASN A 41 -7.93 12.58 1.88
C ASN A 41 -7.35 11.65 2.95
N LEU A 42 -6.30 12.11 3.64
CA LEU A 42 -5.63 11.35 4.70
C LEU A 42 -6.22 11.58 6.09
N LYS A 43 -7.56 11.76 6.19
CA LYS A 43 -8.23 11.93 7.49
C LYS A 43 -8.07 10.68 8.37
N SER A 44 -7.84 10.87 9.66
CA SER A 44 -7.70 9.81 10.66
C SER A 44 -8.19 10.26 12.03
N GLU A 45 -8.59 9.28 12.86
CA GLU A 45 -8.95 9.47 14.27
C GLU A 45 -7.96 8.77 15.24
N ALA A 46 -6.74 8.45 14.78
CA ALA A 46 -5.71 7.86 15.62
C ALA A 46 -5.06 8.94 16.53
N TYR A 47 -5.66 9.21 17.70
CA TYR A 47 -5.28 10.35 18.56
C TYR A 47 -4.33 10.01 19.73
N THR A 48 -4.29 8.77 20.25
CA THR A 48 -3.47 8.42 21.43
C THR A 48 -3.01 6.95 21.41
N LYS A 49 -1.77 6.69 21.82
CA LYS A 49 -1.15 5.36 21.77
C LYS A 49 -1.09 4.63 23.11
N GLY A 50 -1.41 3.33 23.04
CA GLY A 50 -0.73 2.31 23.83
C GLY A 50 0.52 1.83 23.10
N HIS A 51 1.57 1.48 23.85
CA HIS A 51 2.74 0.78 23.29
C HIS A 51 2.30 -0.61 22.82
N PHE A 52 2.45 -0.90 21.53
CA PHE A 52 2.33 -2.27 21.04
C PHE A 52 3.71 -2.93 21.11
N PRO A 53 3.82 -4.15 21.66
CA PRO A 53 5.04 -4.92 21.51
C PRO A 53 5.29 -5.11 20.02
N ILE A 54 6.47 -4.68 19.60
CA ILE A 54 6.89 -4.64 18.21
C ILE A 54 7.10 -6.10 17.76
N LEU A 55 6.71 -6.44 16.53
CA LEU A 55 7.17 -7.64 15.81
C LEU A 55 8.70 -7.69 15.57
N LYS A 56 9.47 -6.82 16.26
CA LYS A 56 10.93 -6.66 16.14
C LYS A 56 11.66 -7.94 16.51
N GLU A 57 11.15 -8.73 17.47
CA GLU A 57 11.85 -9.95 17.86
C GLU A 57 11.86 -11.03 16.77
N ILE A 58 10.84 -11.04 15.90
CA ILE A 58 10.79 -11.95 14.74
C ILE A 58 11.69 -11.40 13.63
N GLU A 59 11.57 -10.10 13.31
CA GLU A 59 12.42 -9.45 12.31
C GLU A 59 13.91 -9.50 12.67
N VAL A 60 14.28 -9.40 13.96
CA VAL A 60 15.67 -9.49 14.42
C VAL A 60 16.24 -10.89 14.21
N LYS A 61 15.50 -11.94 14.60
CA LYS A 61 15.95 -13.33 14.40
C LYS A 61 16.09 -13.69 12.93
N GLU A 62 15.14 -13.28 12.10
CA GLU A 62 15.17 -13.52 10.66
C GLU A 62 16.35 -12.81 9.99
N ASN A 63 16.64 -11.57 10.39
CA ASN A 63 17.82 -10.84 9.91
C ASN A 63 19.13 -11.47 10.40
N GLU A 64 19.21 -11.92 11.65
CA GLU A 64 20.37 -12.66 12.17
C GLU A 64 20.59 -13.97 11.39
N GLU A 65 19.52 -14.71 11.07
CA GLU A 65 19.60 -15.92 10.24
C GLU A 65 20.07 -15.60 8.82
N TYR A 66 19.57 -14.52 8.22
CA TYR A 66 20.03 -14.05 6.91
C TYR A 66 21.52 -13.74 6.92
N GLU A 67 21.99 -12.93 7.87
CA GLU A 67 23.40 -12.54 7.99
C GLU A 67 24.31 -13.76 8.23
N TYR A 68 23.87 -14.70 9.07
CA TYR A 68 24.60 -15.95 9.31
C TYR A 68 24.83 -16.73 8.00
N TYR A 69 23.78 -17.00 7.23
CA TYR A 69 23.92 -17.72 5.96
C TYR A 69 24.65 -16.90 4.89
N PHE A 70 24.50 -15.58 4.91
CA PHE A 70 25.19 -14.67 4.01
C PHE A 70 26.71 -14.71 4.19
N GLN A 71 27.19 -14.86 5.42
CA GLN A 71 28.61 -15.02 5.73
C GLN A 71 29.15 -16.40 5.33
N ILE A 72 28.32 -17.45 5.39
CA ILE A 72 28.72 -18.82 5.07
C ILE A 72 28.74 -19.07 3.55
N CYS A 73 27.82 -18.43 2.81
CA CYS A 73 27.77 -18.54 1.36
C CYS A 73 29.08 -18.05 0.72
N LYS A 74 29.83 -18.97 0.12
CA LYS A 74 31.14 -18.67 -0.49
C LYS A 74 31.04 -18.10 -1.92
N PHE A 75 29.83 -18.06 -2.48
CA PHE A 75 29.60 -17.73 -3.89
C PHE A 75 29.08 -16.29 -4.03
N GLN A 76 29.99 -15.40 -4.42
CA GLN A 76 29.72 -13.95 -4.49
C GLN A 76 28.52 -13.61 -5.41
N GLU A 77 28.38 -14.24 -6.58
CA GLU A 77 27.23 -14.00 -7.48
C GLU A 77 25.89 -14.30 -6.79
N ILE A 78 25.81 -15.39 -6.01
CA ILE A 78 24.56 -15.72 -5.29
C ILE A 78 24.30 -14.73 -4.16
N ARG A 79 25.34 -14.27 -3.45
CA ARG A 79 25.21 -13.21 -2.43
C ARG A 79 24.63 -11.94 -3.03
N GLU A 80 25.19 -11.49 -4.15
CA GLU A 80 24.76 -10.28 -4.84
C GLU A 80 23.34 -10.40 -5.41
N LEU A 81 22.99 -11.53 -6.02
CA LEU A 81 21.60 -11.79 -6.45
C LEU A 81 20.64 -11.86 -5.26
N SER A 82 21.08 -12.37 -4.11
CA SER A 82 20.26 -12.43 -2.90
C SER A 82 20.00 -11.04 -2.33
N GLU A 83 20.97 -10.13 -2.36
CA GLU A 83 20.77 -8.72 -1.99
C GLU A 83 19.77 -8.03 -2.92
N ILE A 84 19.82 -8.27 -4.24
CA ILE A 84 18.81 -7.76 -5.17
C ILE A 84 17.43 -8.37 -4.87
N LEU A 85 17.36 -9.68 -4.62
CA LEU A 85 16.12 -10.40 -4.33
C LEU A 85 15.49 -9.93 -3.01
N LYS A 86 16.30 -9.59 -2.00
CA LYS A 86 15.86 -9.09 -0.70
C LYS A 86 15.03 -7.80 -0.81
N LEU A 87 15.27 -6.99 -1.86
CA LEU A 87 14.45 -5.81 -2.14
C LEU A 87 12.98 -6.14 -2.42
N VAL A 88 12.71 -7.29 -3.04
CA VAL A 88 11.35 -7.70 -3.45
C VAL A 88 10.76 -8.80 -2.57
N SER A 89 11.58 -9.69 -2.02
CA SER A 89 11.15 -10.79 -1.15
C SER A 89 12.30 -11.23 -0.23
N PHE A 90 12.18 -10.84 1.05
CA PHE A 90 13.14 -11.23 2.08
C PHE A 90 13.23 -12.75 2.24
N TYR A 91 12.10 -13.45 2.30
CA TYR A 91 12.08 -14.90 2.50
C TYR A 91 12.63 -15.68 1.31
N ASP A 92 12.37 -15.25 0.08
CA ASP A 92 13.00 -15.88 -1.09
C ASP A 92 14.52 -15.65 -1.07
N ALA A 93 14.99 -14.47 -0.64
CA ALA A 93 16.41 -14.18 -0.48
C ALA A 93 17.06 -15.03 0.62
N LEU A 94 16.41 -15.15 1.79
CA LEU A 94 16.85 -16.03 2.87
C LEU A 94 16.96 -17.49 2.39
N LEU A 95 15.96 -17.97 1.65
CA LEU A 95 15.98 -19.32 1.10
C LEU A 95 17.11 -19.51 0.06
N GLN A 96 17.40 -18.49 -0.77
CA GLN A 96 18.53 -18.55 -1.71
C GLN A 96 19.86 -18.64 -0.98
N ILE A 97 20.08 -17.80 0.04
CA ILE A 97 21.36 -17.74 0.73
C ILE A 97 21.60 -18.98 1.61
N LYS A 98 20.53 -19.53 2.20
CA LYS A 98 20.56 -20.82 2.89
C LYS A 98 20.95 -21.95 1.94
N ARG A 99 20.33 -22.03 0.76
CA ARG A 99 20.72 -23.01 -0.27
C ARG A 99 22.18 -22.82 -0.71
N CYS A 100 22.64 -21.59 -0.86
CA CYS A 100 24.04 -21.32 -1.17
C CYS A 100 25.00 -21.89 -0.11
N SER A 101 24.64 -21.76 1.17
CA SER A 101 25.48 -22.23 2.28
C SER A 101 25.66 -23.76 2.30
N GLU A 102 24.71 -24.49 1.73
CA GLU A 102 24.66 -25.96 1.70
C GLU A 102 25.09 -26.54 0.32
N ALA A 103 25.22 -25.70 -0.70
CA ALA A 103 25.37 -26.15 -2.09
C ALA A 103 26.78 -26.59 -2.48
N ASN A 104 26.84 -27.63 -3.30
CA ASN A 104 28.06 -28.04 -3.99
C ASN A 104 28.26 -27.26 -5.30
N LYS A 105 29.49 -27.21 -5.83
CA LYS A 105 29.83 -26.45 -7.06
C LYS A 105 28.90 -26.72 -8.26
N ASN A 106 28.37 -27.94 -8.38
CA ASN A 106 27.48 -28.33 -9.48
C ASN A 106 26.05 -27.77 -9.34
N GLU A 107 25.62 -27.42 -8.14
CA GLU A 107 24.26 -26.93 -7.86
C GLU A 107 24.15 -25.40 -8.00
N ILE A 108 25.29 -24.69 -7.96
CA ILE A 108 25.39 -23.24 -8.02
C ILE A 108 24.73 -22.65 -9.26
N VAL A 109 24.97 -23.24 -10.44
CA VAL A 109 24.38 -22.77 -11.70
C VAL A 109 22.85 -22.83 -11.65
N THR A 110 22.30 -23.87 -11.00
CA THR A 110 20.85 -24.02 -10.83
C THR A 110 20.29 -22.99 -9.85
N ILE A 111 21.00 -22.74 -8.74
CA ILE A 111 20.63 -21.74 -7.73
C ILE A 111 20.64 -20.33 -8.35
N GLU A 112 21.70 -19.98 -9.08
CA GLU A 112 21.83 -18.72 -9.78
C GLU A 112 20.69 -18.50 -10.79
N LYS A 113 20.42 -19.50 -11.64
CA LYS A 113 19.32 -19.44 -12.61
C LYS A 113 17.96 -19.26 -11.93
N HIS A 114 17.74 -19.95 -10.81
CA HIS A 114 16.52 -19.81 -10.03
C HIS A 114 16.40 -18.41 -9.42
N ALA A 115 17.47 -17.87 -8.83
CA ALA A 115 17.50 -16.53 -8.28
C ALA A 115 17.20 -15.46 -9.35
N LYS A 116 17.86 -15.53 -10.52
CA LYS A 116 17.61 -14.62 -11.66
C LYS A 116 16.15 -14.67 -12.11
N LYS A 117 15.59 -15.87 -12.27
CA LYS A 117 14.17 -16.05 -12.62
C LYS A 117 13.25 -15.45 -11.57
N LYS A 118 13.51 -15.69 -10.28
CA LYS A 118 12.70 -15.15 -9.18
C LYS A 118 12.73 -13.63 -9.14
N ILE A 119 13.89 -13.01 -9.31
CA ILE A 119 14.01 -11.54 -9.38
C ILE A 119 13.17 -11.02 -10.55
N PHE A 120 13.26 -11.61 -11.73
CA PHE A 120 12.45 -11.21 -12.87
C PHE A 120 10.94 -11.37 -12.60
N ASP A 121 10.49 -12.54 -12.17
CA ASP A 121 9.08 -12.82 -11.89
C ASP A 121 8.52 -11.88 -10.81
N LEU A 122 9.33 -11.54 -9.80
CA LEU A 122 8.93 -10.69 -8.68
C LEU A 122 9.06 -9.18 -8.95
N THR A 123 9.79 -8.75 -9.98
CA THR A 123 9.91 -7.33 -10.33
C THR A 123 8.86 -6.88 -11.35
N VAL A 124 8.31 -7.81 -12.14
CA VAL A 124 7.25 -7.51 -13.11
C VAL A 124 5.90 -7.43 -12.40
N PHE A 125 5.24 -6.27 -12.52
CA PHE A 125 3.87 -6.11 -12.05
C PHE A 125 2.91 -6.95 -12.92
N PRO A 126 2.03 -7.79 -12.33
CA PRO A 126 1.10 -8.61 -13.09
C PRO A 126 0.03 -7.72 -13.73
N LYS A 127 0.07 -7.57 -15.06
CA LYS A 127 -0.99 -6.88 -15.79
C LYS A 127 -2.28 -7.69 -15.69
N LEU A 128 -3.38 -7.03 -15.33
CA LEU A 128 -4.71 -7.60 -15.44
C LEU A 128 -5.24 -7.30 -16.85
N GLU A 129 -5.07 -8.25 -17.77
CA GLU A 129 -5.59 -8.17 -19.13
C GLU A 129 -6.77 -9.14 -19.27
N ILE A 130 -7.93 -8.58 -19.63
CA ILE A 130 -9.20 -9.33 -19.71
C ILE A 130 -9.61 -9.43 -21.17
N LEU A 131 -9.65 -10.65 -21.69
CA LEU A 131 -10.11 -10.93 -23.05
C LEU A 131 -11.64 -10.88 -23.10
N THR A 132 -12.18 -9.66 -23.23
CA THR A 132 -13.65 -9.44 -23.25
C THR A 132 -14.34 -10.20 -24.38
N SER A 133 -13.64 -10.48 -25.49
CA SER A 133 -14.11 -11.30 -26.61
C SER A 133 -14.40 -12.76 -26.23
N GLU A 134 -13.80 -13.27 -25.16
CA GLU A 134 -14.02 -14.65 -24.68
C GLU A 134 -15.22 -14.75 -23.71
N ILE A 135 -15.79 -13.62 -23.32
CA ILE A 135 -16.91 -13.55 -22.37
C ILE A 135 -18.21 -13.29 -23.14
N THR A 136 -18.94 -14.36 -23.44
CA THR A 136 -20.23 -14.30 -24.18
C THR A 136 -21.40 -13.83 -23.31
N ASN A 137 -21.35 -14.07 -22.01
CA ASN A 137 -22.42 -13.73 -21.08
C ASN A 137 -22.33 -12.27 -20.60
N ALA A 138 -23.35 -11.47 -20.92
CA ALA A 138 -23.38 -10.03 -20.61
C ALA A 138 -23.36 -9.72 -19.10
N GLU A 139 -23.95 -10.56 -18.25
CA GLU A 139 -23.93 -10.37 -16.80
C GLU A 139 -22.53 -10.61 -16.23
N ILE A 140 -21.85 -11.65 -16.73
CA ILE A 140 -20.46 -11.94 -16.38
C ILE A 140 -19.56 -10.80 -16.85
N LEU A 141 -19.76 -10.28 -18.07
CA LEU A 141 -19.01 -9.14 -18.57
C LEU A 141 -19.16 -7.90 -17.66
N ASN A 142 -20.38 -7.57 -17.23
CA ASN A 142 -20.62 -6.47 -16.30
C ASN A 142 -19.94 -6.68 -14.94
N LEU A 143 -20.02 -7.91 -14.41
CA LEU A 143 -19.36 -8.28 -13.17
C LEU A 143 -17.83 -8.14 -13.26
N VAL A 144 -17.26 -8.51 -14.40
CA VAL A 144 -15.83 -8.41 -14.67
C VAL A 144 -15.38 -6.95 -14.78
N ARG A 145 -16.17 -6.07 -15.38
CA ARG A 145 -15.90 -4.63 -15.37
C ARG A 145 -15.89 -4.06 -13.95
N ASN A 146 -16.84 -4.46 -13.11
CA ASN A 146 -16.87 -4.05 -11.70
C ASN A 146 -15.66 -4.59 -10.93
N LEU A 147 -15.25 -5.83 -11.18
CA LEU A 147 -14.03 -6.41 -10.61
C LEU A 147 -12.78 -5.64 -11.01
N GLN A 148 -12.66 -5.25 -12.28
CA GLN A 148 -11.54 -4.45 -12.75
C GLN A 148 -11.47 -3.09 -12.03
N LEU A 149 -12.60 -2.40 -11.86
CA LEU A 149 -12.65 -1.13 -11.11
C LEU A 149 -12.23 -1.31 -9.65
N GLU A 150 -12.69 -2.37 -8.98
CA GLU A 150 -12.27 -2.64 -7.61
C GLU A 150 -10.81 -3.11 -7.52
N TRP A 151 -10.31 -3.78 -8.56
CA TRP A 151 -8.89 -4.14 -8.66
C TRP A 151 -8.03 -2.88 -8.78
N GLU A 152 -8.40 -1.94 -9.66
CA GLU A 152 -7.70 -0.67 -9.82
C GLU A 152 -7.66 0.12 -8.51
N LYS A 153 -8.78 0.19 -7.77
CA LYS A 153 -8.77 0.82 -6.43
C LYS A 153 -7.84 0.11 -5.46
N THR A 154 -7.84 -1.22 -5.45
CA THR A 154 -6.96 -2.01 -4.59
C THR A 154 -5.49 -1.70 -4.88
N VAL A 155 -5.12 -1.67 -6.16
CA VAL A 155 -3.75 -1.47 -6.65
C VAL A 155 -3.27 -0.03 -6.49
N TYR A 156 -4.12 0.96 -6.79
CA TYR A 156 -3.69 2.35 -6.94
C TYR A 156 -4.07 3.25 -5.76
N VAL A 157 -5.03 2.84 -4.92
CA VAL A 157 -5.53 3.64 -3.80
C VAL A 157 -5.23 2.94 -2.48
N TYR A 158 -5.75 1.73 -2.28
CA TYR A 158 -5.70 1.07 -0.97
C TYR A 158 -4.36 0.42 -0.65
N SER A 159 -3.56 0.13 -1.67
CA SER A 159 -2.16 -0.31 -1.52
C SER A 159 -1.27 0.71 -0.81
N ASN A 160 -1.71 1.97 -0.69
CA ASN A 160 -0.96 2.99 0.04
C ASN A 160 -1.03 2.80 1.57
N PHE A 161 -2.04 2.06 2.06
CA PHE A 161 -2.30 1.84 3.48
C PHE A 161 -1.78 0.49 4.01
N TYR A 162 -0.72 -0.06 3.42
CA TYR A 162 -0.18 -1.35 3.86
C TYR A 162 0.21 -1.37 5.33
N LYS A 163 0.07 -2.56 5.93
CA LYS A 163 0.43 -2.75 7.33
C LYS A 163 1.94 -2.52 7.47
N PRO A 164 2.38 -1.74 8.48
CA PRO A 164 3.79 -1.41 8.71
C PRO A 164 4.76 -2.58 8.70
N HIS A 165 4.30 -3.76 9.14
CA HIS A 165 5.11 -4.96 9.37
C HIS A 165 4.83 -6.08 8.35
N GLU A 166 3.92 -5.86 7.40
CA GLU A 166 3.70 -6.78 6.28
C GLU A 166 4.31 -6.16 5.03
N VAL A 167 5.54 -6.58 4.76
CA VAL A 167 6.35 -6.10 3.66
C VAL A 167 6.23 -7.11 2.51
N LEU A 168 5.27 -6.90 1.63
CA LEU A 168 5.08 -7.74 0.44
C LEU A 168 4.99 -6.86 -0.80
N PHE A 169 6.05 -6.85 -1.61
CA PHE A 169 6.06 -6.13 -2.88
C PHE A 169 4.94 -6.67 -3.78
N LEU A 170 3.88 -5.87 -3.97
CA LEU A 170 2.72 -6.18 -4.81
C LEU A 170 1.94 -7.44 -4.40
N GLY A 171 1.97 -7.82 -3.12
CA GLY A 171 1.47 -9.12 -2.67
C GLY A 171 -0.03 -9.33 -2.92
N LYS A 172 -0.87 -8.41 -2.46
CA LYS A 172 -2.33 -8.54 -2.56
C LYS A 172 -2.83 -8.31 -3.98
N GLU A 173 -2.20 -7.39 -4.71
CA GLU A 173 -2.47 -7.14 -6.12
C GLU A 173 -2.23 -8.40 -6.96
N ARG A 174 -1.11 -9.09 -6.72
CA ARG A 174 -0.78 -10.37 -7.36
C ARG A 174 -1.81 -11.44 -7.06
N GLU A 175 -2.18 -11.61 -5.79
CA GLU A 175 -3.16 -12.60 -5.37
C GLU A 175 -4.50 -12.41 -6.11
N TYR A 176 -5.00 -11.16 -6.16
CA TYR A 176 -6.23 -10.86 -6.88
C TYR A 176 -6.10 -11.04 -8.38
N THR A 177 -5.01 -10.58 -9.02
CA THR A 177 -4.80 -10.78 -10.46
C THR A 177 -4.79 -12.26 -10.82
N THR A 178 -4.08 -13.09 -10.05
CA THR A 178 -4.04 -14.54 -10.25
C THR A 178 -5.42 -15.19 -10.03
N ALA A 179 -6.15 -14.76 -9.00
CA ALA A 179 -7.49 -15.28 -8.73
C ALA A 179 -8.47 -14.95 -9.87
N ILE A 180 -8.47 -13.71 -10.37
CA ILE A 180 -9.30 -13.29 -11.50
C ILE A 180 -8.98 -14.14 -12.73
N ASN A 181 -7.70 -14.23 -13.10
CA ASN A 181 -7.26 -15.00 -14.27
C ASN A 181 -7.66 -16.48 -14.15
N ARG A 182 -7.48 -17.07 -12.96
CA ARG A 182 -7.88 -18.47 -12.71
C ARG A 182 -9.38 -18.67 -12.91
N ILE A 183 -10.22 -17.74 -12.48
CA ILE A 183 -11.68 -17.88 -12.59
C ILE A 183 -12.14 -17.66 -14.04
N LEU A 184 -11.57 -16.67 -14.74
CA LEU A 184 -11.98 -16.33 -16.11
C LEU A 184 -11.55 -17.38 -17.12
N TYR A 185 -10.31 -17.84 -17.04
CA TYR A 185 -9.70 -18.67 -18.08
C TYR A 185 -9.69 -20.17 -17.77
N SER A 186 -10.36 -20.60 -16.69
CA SER A 186 -10.55 -22.03 -16.45
C SER A 186 -11.85 -22.56 -17.05
N GLU A 187 -11.81 -23.84 -17.40
CA GLU A 187 -12.93 -24.61 -17.89
C GLU A 187 -13.89 -24.91 -16.72
N MET A 188 -14.82 -23.98 -16.46
CA MET A 188 -15.86 -24.14 -15.46
C MET A 188 -17.23 -23.67 -15.98
N PRO A 189 -18.34 -24.23 -15.48
CA PRO A 189 -19.68 -23.77 -15.84
C PRO A 189 -19.89 -22.28 -15.55
N GLU A 190 -20.64 -21.57 -16.41
CA GLU A 190 -20.87 -20.13 -16.26
C GLU A 190 -21.50 -19.74 -14.91
N SER A 191 -22.41 -20.56 -14.39
CA SER A 191 -23.04 -20.34 -13.08
C SER A 191 -22.02 -20.34 -11.95
N LYS A 192 -21.07 -21.27 -11.99
CA LYS A 192 -19.95 -21.37 -11.03
C LYS A 192 -18.98 -20.20 -11.20
N ARG A 193 -18.65 -19.83 -12.45
CA ARG A 193 -17.81 -18.67 -12.75
C ARG A 193 -18.41 -17.38 -12.17
N LYS A 194 -19.69 -17.12 -12.45
CA LYS A 194 -20.43 -15.97 -11.92
C LYS A 194 -20.39 -15.92 -10.39
N LEU A 195 -20.66 -17.05 -9.72
CA LEU A 195 -20.62 -17.13 -8.26
C LEU A 195 -19.23 -16.79 -7.70
N LEU A 196 -18.16 -17.35 -8.27
CA LEU A 196 -16.79 -17.10 -7.82
C LEU A 196 -16.36 -15.66 -8.05
N LEU A 197 -16.72 -15.07 -9.20
CA LEU A 197 -16.45 -13.65 -9.48
C LEU A 197 -17.22 -12.73 -8.53
N LEU A 198 -18.49 -13.05 -8.21
CA LEU A 198 -19.29 -12.28 -7.25
C LEU A 198 -18.66 -12.32 -5.85
N ARG A 199 -18.24 -13.51 -5.41
CA ARG A 199 -17.55 -13.68 -4.13
C ARG A 199 -16.24 -12.89 -4.11
N LEU A 200 -15.44 -12.99 -5.16
CA LEU A 200 -14.19 -12.24 -5.26
C LEU A 200 -14.41 -10.73 -5.18
N LEU A 201 -15.46 -10.22 -5.83
CA LEU A 201 -15.83 -8.82 -5.78
C LEU A 201 -16.19 -8.37 -4.35
N GLN A 202 -16.95 -9.20 -3.63
CA GLN A 202 -17.31 -8.94 -2.23
C GLN A 202 -16.06 -8.96 -1.33
N ASP A 203 -15.19 -9.95 -1.51
CA ASP A 203 -13.96 -10.11 -0.75
C ASP A 203 -13.03 -8.90 -0.96
N MET A 204 -12.90 -8.41 -2.20
CA MET A 204 -12.12 -7.20 -2.52
C MET A 204 -12.69 -5.96 -1.82
N LYS A 205 -13.99 -5.71 -1.94
CA LYS A 205 -14.63 -4.54 -1.29
C LYS A 205 -14.51 -4.60 0.23
N ALA A 206 -14.70 -5.77 0.82
CA ALA A 206 -14.55 -5.98 2.25
C ALA A 206 -13.10 -5.70 2.70
N ASN A 207 -12.11 -6.19 1.94
CA ASN A 207 -10.70 -5.96 2.22
C ASN A 207 -10.30 -4.48 2.09
N GLN A 208 -10.76 -3.77 1.07
CA GLN A 208 -10.51 -2.33 0.93
C GLN A 208 -11.10 -1.54 2.10
N LYS A 209 -12.35 -1.83 2.48
CA LYS A 209 -13.02 -1.22 3.63
C LYS A 209 -12.26 -1.49 4.94
N ALA A 210 -11.83 -2.74 5.16
CA ALA A 210 -11.04 -3.12 6.32
C ALA A 210 -9.66 -2.44 6.34
N THR A 211 -8.99 -2.35 5.20
CA THR A 211 -7.70 -1.66 5.04
C THR A 211 -7.83 -0.19 5.40
N TYR A 212 -8.86 0.51 4.89
CA TYR A 212 -9.10 1.91 5.24
C TYR A 212 -9.48 2.07 6.72
N GLN A 213 -10.29 1.17 7.26
CA GLN A 213 -10.64 1.19 8.69
C GLN A 213 -9.38 1.06 9.57
N LEU A 214 -8.47 0.17 9.21
CA LEU A 214 -7.18 0.03 9.88
C LEU A 214 -6.38 1.32 9.79
N PHE A 215 -6.22 1.92 8.61
CA PHE A 215 -5.54 3.20 8.50
C PHE A 215 -6.17 4.29 9.39
N TYR A 216 -7.49 4.40 9.35
CA TYR A 216 -8.25 5.48 9.98
C TYR A 216 -8.18 5.43 11.52
N TYR A 217 -8.30 4.24 12.11
CA TYR A 217 -8.38 4.05 13.57
C TYR A 217 -7.14 3.40 14.22
N SER A 218 -6.25 2.75 13.45
CA SER A 218 -5.14 1.99 14.03
C SER A 218 -4.07 2.91 14.59
N ASN A 219 -3.49 2.49 15.71
CA ASN A 219 -2.33 3.13 16.31
C ASN A 219 -0.99 2.53 15.84
N GLN A 220 -1.01 1.55 14.93
CA GLN A 220 0.21 0.91 14.43
C GLN A 220 0.97 1.81 13.47
N ASN A 221 2.29 1.98 13.66
CA ASN A 221 3.19 2.59 12.69
C ASN A 221 4.60 2.00 12.83
N PRO A 222 5.41 2.01 11.76
CA PRO A 222 6.71 1.33 11.75
C PRO A 222 7.73 1.99 12.68
N TRP A 223 7.54 3.27 13.03
CA TRP A 223 8.50 4.04 13.82
C TRP A 223 8.25 4.01 15.32
N ASN A 224 7.18 3.36 15.77
CA ASN A 224 6.72 3.35 17.16
C ASN A 224 6.68 4.74 17.80
N SER A 225 6.31 5.79 17.05
CA SER A 225 6.24 7.16 17.57
C SER A 225 5.24 7.28 18.71
N GLU A 226 5.41 8.19 19.67
CA GLU A 226 4.52 8.26 20.84
C GLU A 226 3.17 8.91 20.52
N ASP A 227 3.15 9.82 19.54
CA ASP A 227 1.98 10.60 19.13
C ASP A 227 1.93 10.78 17.59
N LEU A 228 0.80 11.29 17.11
CA LEU A 228 0.55 11.49 15.67
C LEU A 228 1.42 12.59 15.05
N ILE A 229 1.79 13.63 15.80
CA ILE A 229 2.68 14.70 15.30
C ILE A 229 4.07 14.12 15.05
N SER A 230 4.60 13.37 16.01
CA SER A 230 5.87 12.66 15.90
C SER A 230 5.85 11.63 14.75
N GLU A 231 4.74 10.92 14.54
CA GLU A 231 4.55 10.06 13.38
C GLU A 231 4.55 10.83 12.05
N ASN A 232 3.83 11.95 11.98
CA ASN A 232 3.74 12.78 10.79
C ASN A 232 5.10 13.40 10.43
N ILE A 233 5.88 13.85 11.42
CA ILE A 233 7.24 14.34 11.22
C ILE A 233 8.11 13.25 10.59
N LYS A 234 8.14 12.05 11.19
CA LYS A 234 8.94 10.93 10.66
C LYS A 234 8.49 10.50 9.28
N SER A 235 7.18 10.38 9.05
CA SER A 235 6.61 10.03 7.74
C SER A 235 7.05 11.02 6.67
N LYS A 236 6.88 12.32 6.95
CA LYS A 236 7.22 13.40 6.04
C LYS A 236 8.72 13.43 5.72
N SER A 237 9.57 13.34 6.74
CA SER A 237 11.02 13.29 6.55
C SER A 237 11.43 12.10 5.67
N TYR A 238 10.93 10.90 5.98
CA TYR A 238 11.22 9.70 5.19
C TYR A 238 10.75 9.83 3.73
N TYR A 239 9.55 10.33 3.49
CA TYR A 239 9.05 10.49 2.12
C TYR A 239 9.82 11.54 1.32
N LEU A 240 10.19 12.67 1.94
CA LEU A 240 11.00 13.70 1.28
C LEU A 240 12.41 13.19 0.93
N GLU A 241 13.02 12.40 1.81
CA GLU A 241 14.30 11.73 1.55
C GLU A 241 14.20 10.81 0.33
N ILE A 242 13.19 9.93 0.30
CA ILE A 242 12.98 9.01 -0.83
C ILE A 242 12.71 9.77 -2.14
N VAL A 243 11.90 10.83 -2.12
CA VAL A 243 11.66 11.66 -3.32
C VAL A 243 12.97 12.30 -3.81
N SER A 244 13.81 12.80 -2.90
CA SER A 244 15.12 13.37 -3.24
C SER A 244 16.01 12.33 -3.93
N LEU A 245 16.07 11.10 -3.40
CA LEU A 245 16.81 10.00 -4.01
C LEU A 245 16.28 9.64 -5.40
N TRP A 246 14.95 9.55 -5.58
CA TRP A 246 14.36 9.27 -6.89
C TRP A 246 14.70 10.36 -7.91
N LYS A 247 14.64 11.65 -7.55
CA LYS A 247 14.97 12.75 -8.46
C LYS A 247 16.40 12.69 -9.00
N ASN A 248 17.31 12.06 -8.28
CA ASN A 248 18.70 11.85 -8.69
C ASN A 248 18.91 10.55 -9.48
N ASP A 249 17.89 9.67 -9.60
CA ASP A 249 18.02 8.41 -10.32
C ASP A 249 18.01 8.64 -11.83
N PRO A 250 19.01 8.11 -12.58
CA PRO A 250 19.15 8.35 -14.01
C PRO A 250 18.03 7.74 -14.87
N ASN A 251 17.18 6.88 -14.30
CA ASN A 251 16.09 6.22 -15.03
C ASN A 251 14.77 7.00 -14.97
N ILE A 252 14.70 8.08 -14.18
CA ILE A 252 13.53 8.95 -14.08
C ILE A 252 13.43 9.85 -15.31
N THR A 253 12.23 9.91 -15.89
CA THR A 253 11.94 10.76 -17.05
C THR A 253 11.57 12.18 -16.60
N ASP A 254 11.68 13.16 -17.50
CA ASP A 254 11.32 14.56 -17.21
C ASP A 254 9.88 14.71 -16.71
N THR A 255 8.94 13.95 -17.29
CA THR A 255 7.53 13.93 -16.87
C THR A 255 7.38 13.47 -15.43
N ILE A 256 8.05 12.37 -15.05
CA ILE A 256 8.02 11.85 -13.68
C ILE A 256 8.73 12.81 -12.74
N SER A 257 9.85 13.41 -13.15
CA SER A 257 10.58 14.41 -12.38
C SER A 257 9.69 15.61 -12.03
N SER A 258 8.87 16.10 -12.97
CA SER A 258 7.87 17.14 -12.71
C SER A 258 6.85 16.71 -11.66
N GLN A 259 6.30 15.49 -11.76
CA GLN A 259 5.37 14.94 -10.77
C GLN A 259 6.01 14.77 -9.39
N LEU A 260 7.28 14.39 -9.32
CA LEU A 260 8.04 14.29 -8.07
C LEU A 260 8.27 15.67 -7.43
N ASN A 261 8.55 16.70 -8.21
CA ASN A 261 8.63 18.08 -7.71
C ASN A 261 7.28 18.57 -7.15
N GLU A 262 6.18 18.26 -7.84
CA GLU A 262 4.84 18.57 -7.33
C GLU A 262 4.52 17.82 -6.03
N LEU A 263 4.90 16.55 -5.95
CA LEU A 263 4.72 15.72 -4.76
C LEU A 263 5.56 16.25 -3.60
N GLU A 264 6.83 16.57 -3.83
CA GLU A 264 7.73 17.18 -2.83
C GLU A 264 7.12 18.46 -2.26
N ASN A 265 6.69 19.38 -3.12
CA ASN A 265 6.02 20.61 -2.71
C ASN A 265 4.77 20.31 -1.88
N CYS A 266 3.92 19.38 -2.34
CA CYS A 266 2.72 19.00 -1.62
C CYS A 266 3.03 18.41 -0.22
N LEU A 267 4.01 17.52 -0.12
CA LEU A 267 4.47 16.95 1.15
C LEU A 267 4.99 18.04 2.11
N VAL A 268 5.71 19.05 1.59
CA VAL A 268 6.15 20.22 2.37
C VAL A 268 4.97 21.01 2.94
N PHE A 269 3.87 21.14 2.19
CA PHE A 269 2.67 21.84 2.66
C PHE A 269 1.75 21.00 3.55
N LEU A 270 1.92 19.68 3.63
CA LEU A 270 1.15 18.88 4.59
C LEU A 270 1.52 19.25 6.04
N PRO A 271 0.54 19.58 6.89
CA PRO A 271 0.74 19.97 8.27
C PRO A 271 1.14 18.74 9.06
N LYS A 272 2.25 18.88 9.76
CA LYS A 272 2.74 17.86 10.68
C LYS A 272 2.02 17.92 12.03
N ASP A 273 1.53 19.11 12.42
CA ASP A 273 0.98 19.39 13.74
C ASP A 273 -0.54 19.12 13.84
N GLN A 274 -1.19 18.72 12.74
CA GLN A 274 -2.63 18.49 12.71
C GLN A 274 -2.97 17.07 13.15
N LEU A 275 -3.85 16.94 14.15
CA LEU A 275 -4.25 15.66 14.72
C LEU A 275 -5.25 14.86 13.86
N LYS A 276 -5.83 15.48 12.82
CA LYS A 276 -6.82 14.84 11.95
C LYS A 276 -6.22 14.26 10.68
N ILE A 277 -4.96 14.57 10.36
CA ILE A 277 -4.28 14.10 9.16
C ILE A 277 -3.18 13.14 9.56
N ARG A 278 -3.15 11.98 8.90
CA ARG A 278 -2.15 10.96 9.11
C ARG A 278 -1.35 10.72 7.84
N ILE A 279 -0.17 11.35 7.75
CA ILE A 279 0.72 11.31 6.58
C ILE A 279 1.18 9.89 6.27
N PHE A 280 1.21 9.00 7.27
CA PHE A 280 1.49 7.57 7.10
C PHE A 280 0.63 6.87 6.02
N GLY A 281 -0.50 7.46 5.59
CA GLY A 281 -1.33 6.89 4.52
C GLY A 281 -0.67 6.74 3.14
N PHE A 282 0.55 7.24 2.94
CA PHE A 282 1.36 6.97 1.74
C PHE A 282 2.36 5.81 1.89
N PHE A 283 2.42 5.17 3.07
CA PHE A 283 3.51 4.27 3.43
C PHE A 283 3.70 3.14 2.43
N GLY A 284 2.63 2.52 1.94
CA GLY A 284 2.73 1.41 1.00
C GLY A 284 3.42 1.81 -0.31
N PHE A 285 3.17 3.02 -0.83
CA PHE A 285 3.85 3.52 -2.04
C PHE A 285 5.35 3.71 -1.79
N PHE A 286 5.71 4.46 -0.75
CA PHE A 286 7.11 4.73 -0.44
C PHE A 286 7.87 3.48 0.03
N SER A 287 7.20 2.55 0.71
CA SER A 287 7.77 1.27 1.10
C SER A 287 8.06 0.43 -0.13
N ASP A 288 7.11 0.23 -1.05
CA ASP A 288 7.30 -0.63 -2.22
C ASP A 288 8.42 -0.13 -3.14
N TYR A 289 8.43 1.17 -3.44
CA TYR A 289 9.36 1.75 -4.42
C TYR A 289 10.65 2.30 -3.80
N GLY A 290 10.61 2.73 -2.54
CA GLY A 290 11.76 3.33 -1.86
C GLY A 290 12.91 2.36 -1.62
N ARG A 291 12.63 1.05 -1.57
CA ARG A 291 13.66 0.00 -1.47
C ARG A 291 14.63 0.00 -2.65
N PHE A 292 14.18 0.45 -3.82
CA PHE A 292 15.02 0.54 -5.00
C PHE A 292 15.91 1.79 -4.99
N SER A 293 15.74 2.69 -4.02
CA SER A 293 16.58 3.88 -3.84
C SER A 293 17.86 3.63 -3.03
N ASN A 294 18.05 2.42 -2.47
CA ASN A 294 19.20 2.15 -1.60
C ASN A 294 20.54 2.36 -2.32
N GLU A 295 21.36 3.26 -1.78
CA GLU A 295 22.73 3.53 -2.20
C GLU A 295 23.70 2.40 -1.78
N ASP A 296 23.32 1.58 -0.80
CA ASP A 296 24.14 0.49 -0.24
C ASP A 296 24.46 -0.61 -1.27
N LEU A 297 23.71 -0.69 -2.37
CA LEU A 297 23.95 -1.65 -3.45
C LEU A 297 24.97 -1.16 -4.50
N THR A 298 25.71 -0.10 -4.19
CA THR A 298 26.80 0.41 -5.05
C THR A 298 28.00 -0.53 -5.12
N GLN A 299 28.15 -1.47 -4.17
CA GLN A 299 29.28 -2.42 -4.10
C GLN A 299 29.10 -3.70 -4.94
N LEU A 300 28.00 -3.83 -5.68
CA LEU A 300 27.76 -4.98 -6.56
C LEU A 300 28.77 -5.06 -7.70
N GLN A 301 29.05 -6.27 -8.20
CA GLN A 301 29.80 -6.43 -9.45
C GLN A 301 29.09 -5.75 -10.61
N ARG A 302 29.86 -5.31 -11.61
CA ARG A 302 29.35 -4.56 -12.78
C ARG A 302 28.14 -5.24 -13.44
N GLU A 303 28.14 -6.56 -13.57
CA GLU A 303 27.01 -7.30 -14.16
C GLU A 303 25.72 -7.16 -13.31
N ASN A 304 25.84 -7.27 -11.99
CA ASN A 304 24.70 -7.15 -11.07
C ASN A 304 24.24 -5.70 -10.89
N GLN A 305 25.15 -4.73 -11.01
CA GLN A 305 24.78 -3.32 -11.15
C GLN A 305 23.93 -3.08 -12.41
N ILE A 306 24.30 -3.67 -13.56
CA ILE A 306 23.50 -3.57 -14.79
C ILE A 306 22.12 -4.19 -14.60
N LYS A 307 22.02 -5.36 -13.95
CA LYS A 307 20.72 -6.00 -13.62
C LYS A 307 19.87 -5.11 -12.72
N LEU A 308 20.45 -4.52 -11.67
CA LEU A 308 19.75 -3.60 -10.78
C LEU A 308 19.27 -2.34 -11.52
N GLN A 309 20.10 -1.77 -12.38
CA GLN A 309 19.72 -0.63 -13.22
C GLN A 309 18.56 -0.98 -14.17
N PHE A 310 18.58 -2.16 -14.77
CA PHE A 310 17.46 -2.65 -15.59
C PHE A 310 16.17 -2.79 -14.78
N ILE A 311 16.25 -3.29 -13.54
CA ILE A 311 15.09 -3.41 -12.63
C ILE A 311 14.55 -2.02 -12.28
N ARG A 312 15.42 -1.08 -11.85
CA ARG A 312 15.05 0.31 -11.55
C ARG A 312 14.36 0.97 -12.73
N LYS A 313 14.94 0.84 -13.92
CA LYS A 313 14.35 1.33 -15.17
C LYS A 313 12.97 0.74 -15.40
N THR A 314 12.83 -0.58 -15.28
CA THR A 314 11.56 -1.29 -15.48
C THR A 314 10.48 -0.80 -14.51
N ILE A 315 10.85 -0.56 -13.25
CA ILE A 315 9.93 -0.12 -12.20
C ILE A 315 9.53 1.34 -12.38
N PHE A 316 10.50 2.25 -12.47
CA PHE A 316 10.22 3.69 -12.53
C PHE A 316 9.58 4.11 -13.86
N GLN A 317 9.83 3.38 -14.95
CA GLN A 317 9.18 3.64 -16.24
C GLN A 317 7.89 2.83 -16.43
N SER A 318 7.44 2.08 -15.41
CA SER A 318 6.19 1.33 -15.49
C SER A 318 4.96 2.23 -15.37
N HIS A 319 3.91 1.88 -16.11
CA HIS A 319 2.57 2.47 -15.92
C HIS A 319 2.08 2.33 -14.47
N HIS A 320 2.45 1.24 -13.80
CA HIS A 320 2.07 0.98 -12.42
C HIS A 320 2.64 2.04 -11.46
N PHE A 321 3.94 2.34 -11.56
CA PHE A 321 4.58 3.40 -10.78
C PHE A 321 3.95 4.77 -11.06
N GLN A 322 3.81 5.13 -12.34
CA GLN A 322 3.22 6.40 -12.74
C GLN A 322 1.80 6.56 -12.17
N LYS A 323 0.94 5.54 -12.31
CA LYS A 323 -0.44 5.61 -11.82
C LYS A 323 -0.51 5.70 -10.30
N ARG A 324 0.37 5.00 -9.57
CA ARG A 324 0.43 5.13 -8.10
C ARG A 324 0.92 6.52 -7.68
N LEU A 325 1.93 7.06 -8.37
CA LEU A 325 2.43 8.43 -8.13
C LEU A 325 1.31 9.47 -8.32
N GLU A 326 0.53 9.35 -9.40
CA GLU A 326 -0.64 10.21 -9.65
C GLU A 326 -1.66 10.15 -8.49
N ASN A 327 -2.01 8.96 -8.00
CA ASN A 327 -2.98 8.80 -6.91
C ASN A 327 -2.46 9.34 -5.57
N VAL A 328 -1.16 9.15 -5.28
CA VAL A 328 -0.52 9.75 -4.10
C VAL A 328 -0.55 11.27 -4.19
N LEU A 329 -0.26 11.84 -5.36
CA LEU A 329 -0.30 13.28 -5.59
C LEU A 329 -1.71 13.85 -5.41
N ILE A 330 -2.74 13.19 -5.98
CA ILE A 330 -4.15 13.57 -5.79
C ILE A 330 -4.51 13.53 -4.30
N SER A 331 -4.18 12.44 -3.61
CA SER A 331 -4.50 12.29 -2.18
C SER A 331 -3.79 13.33 -1.32
N CYS A 332 -2.54 13.68 -1.67
CA CYS A 332 -1.80 14.75 -1.03
C CYS A 332 -2.47 16.12 -1.23
N LYS A 333 -2.80 16.49 -2.48
CA LYS A 333 -3.45 17.76 -2.81
C LYS A 333 -4.80 17.89 -2.09
N ASN A 334 -5.63 16.84 -2.14
CA ASN A 334 -6.91 16.78 -1.42
C ASN A 334 -6.74 16.98 0.10
N SER A 335 -5.68 16.41 0.67
CA SER A 335 -5.39 16.54 2.10
C SER A 335 -4.93 17.95 2.49
N VAL A 336 -4.16 18.63 1.61
CA VAL A 336 -3.80 20.05 1.78
C VAL A 336 -5.03 20.95 1.63
N GLU A 337 -5.89 20.69 0.65
CA GLU A 337 -7.11 21.49 0.41
C GLU A 337 -8.14 21.35 1.53
N SER A 338 -8.34 20.13 2.06
CA SER A 338 -9.27 19.87 3.16
C SER A 338 -8.95 20.66 4.45
N GLN A 339 -7.74 21.19 4.57
CA GLN A 339 -7.37 22.08 5.68
C GLN A 339 -7.93 23.48 5.55
N LYS A 340 -8.15 23.97 4.33
CA LYS A 340 -8.77 25.29 4.14
C LYS A 340 -10.21 25.31 4.66
N GLU A 341 -10.80 24.13 4.84
CA GLU A 341 -12.18 23.91 5.30
C GLU A 341 -12.28 23.50 6.79
N LEU A 342 -11.15 23.18 7.44
CA LEU A 342 -11.05 22.75 8.84
C LEU A 342 -10.52 23.89 9.72
#